data_AF-A0A971CJ53-F1
#
_entry.id   AF-A0A971CJ53-F1
#
_cell.length_a   1.000
_cell.length_b   1.000
_cell.length_c   1.000
_cell.angle_alpha   90.00
_cell.angle_beta   90.00
_cell.angle_gamma   90.00
#
_symmetry.space_group_name_H-M   'P 1'
#
loop_
_entity.id
_entity.type
_entity.pdbx_description
1 polymer ?
#
loop_
_entity_poly.entity_id
_entity_poly.type
_entity_poly.pdbx_seq_one_letter_code
_entity_poly.pdbx_strand_id
1 'polypeptide(L)'
;MKNDKIINAFNIIQPDDEVKNRVFDKVMEKEQKERPVLKVVVSFATVAAVIWLIVFGSTFFTPQGDNIFAVKAYAMEVQEDGSVQLREVDIADTRPEYWGGHIDGETNTMYVGLGLRCEGENIGSVEFSTDSGFFAEQYIGNLADISTIGVPTLYVGPDNQMVMFGEDFDDVGSTITLDAETVDDYLLFWGTHYVGGLEYPSFPEEITIHVKVAFINGKTAEKDVTIDLSKTGVYAYAPSEEQKAKNQKDYEAYKQLLQSIPLDKCEVVSDSVQALTYGDTYEYHMGDPLSTSYSPIMEEMMDTALFDENGIFRIGSNLPDDGSDGYITVIERNGDGAFTGMVYKVPGQLILEHIKK
;
A
#
# COMPACT_ATOMS: atom_id res chain seq x y z
N MET A 1 -11.57 -16.30 -36.59
CA MET A 1 -11.17 -17.65 -36.09
C MET A 1 -9.69 -17.58 -35.73
N LYS A 2 -9.24 -17.62 -34.47
CA LYS A 2 -9.84 -18.15 -33.24
C LYS A 2 -9.54 -17.20 -32.07
N ASN A 3 -10.60 -16.60 -31.54
CA ASN A 3 -10.63 -15.87 -30.26
C ASN A 3 -10.68 -16.84 -29.05
N ASP A 4 -10.38 -18.13 -29.26
CA ASP A 4 -10.63 -19.19 -28.26
C ASP A 4 -9.40 -19.63 -27.47
N LYS A 5 -8.23 -18.98 -27.68
CA LYS A 5 -6.98 -19.36 -27.00
C LYS A 5 -6.52 -18.41 -25.88
N ILE A 6 -6.98 -17.16 -25.87
CA ILE A 6 -6.66 -16.23 -24.78
C ILE A 6 -7.68 -16.38 -23.63
N ILE A 7 -8.93 -16.71 -23.95
CA ILE A 7 -9.96 -17.05 -22.96
C ILE A 7 -9.62 -18.34 -22.18
N ASN A 8 -8.85 -19.26 -22.77
CA ASN A 8 -8.43 -20.50 -22.10
C ASN A 8 -7.24 -20.34 -21.13
N ALA A 9 -6.54 -19.19 -21.13
CA ALA A 9 -5.52 -18.90 -20.12
C ALA A 9 -6.12 -18.28 -18.85
N PHE A 10 -7.40 -17.85 -18.90
CA PHE A 10 -8.16 -17.30 -17.77
C PHE A 10 -8.69 -18.39 -16.80
N ASN A 11 -8.46 -19.68 -17.09
CA ASN A 11 -9.09 -20.81 -16.39
C ASN A 11 -8.13 -21.83 -15.72
N ILE A 12 -6.82 -21.61 -15.63
CA ILE A 12 -5.88 -22.68 -15.18
C ILE A 12 -5.12 -22.42 -13.87
N ILE A 13 -5.32 -21.30 -13.16
CA ILE A 13 -4.76 -21.18 -11.80
C ILE A 13 -5.78 -20.55 -10.86
N GLN A 14 -6.86 -21.29 -10.59
CA GLN A 14 -7.62 -21.14 -9.35
C GLN A 14 -6.97 -22.03 -8.28
N PRO A 15 -6.66 -21.53 -7.08
CA PRO A 15 -6.38 -22.40 -5.94
C PRO A 15 -7.66 -23.15 -5.55
N ASP A 16 -7.53 -24.45 -5.36
CA ASP A 16 -8.58 -25.38 -4.91
C ASP A 16 -9.34 -24.81 -3.68
N ASP A 17 -10.67 -24.94 -3.69
CA ASP A 17 -11.57 -24.41 -2.66
C ASP A 17 -11.23 -24.95 -1.26
N GLU A 18 -10.57 -26.11 -1.19
CA GLU A 18 -10.07 -26.72 0.05
C GLU A 18 -8.89 -25.95 0.67
N VAL A 19 -8.03 -25.31 -0.15
CA VAL A 19 -6.92 -24.46 0.32
C VAL A 19 -7.43 -23.09 0.75
N LYS A 20 -8.42 -22.55 0.02
CA LYS A 20 -9.05 -21.26 0.34
C LYS A 20 -9.79 -21.33 1.67
N ASN A 21 -10.61 -22.36 1.89
CA ASN A 21 -11.36 -22.54 3.14
C ASN A 21 -10.44 -22.78 4.34
N ARG A 22 -9.32 -23.49 4.14
CA ARG A 22 -8.33 -23.74 5.21
C ARG A 22 -7.51 -22.51 5.62
N VAL A 23 -7.39 -21.52 4.73
CA VAL A 23 -6.80 -20.20 5.04
C VAL A 23 -7.83 -19.32 5.75
N PHE A 24 -9.07 -19.30 5.28
CA PHE A 24 -10.16 -18.55 5.92
C PHE A 24 -10.46 -19.06 7.35
N ASP A 25 -10.54 -20.37 7.57
CA ASP A 25 -10.77 -20.94 8.91
C ASP A 25 -9.62 -20.59 9.88
N LYS A 26 -8.38 -20.50 9.40
CA LYS A 26 -7.21 -20.11 10.22
C LYS A 26 -7.19 -18.64 10.62
N VAL A 27 -7.77 -17.76 9.80
CA VAL A 27 -7.87 -16.33 10.08
C VAL A 27 -9.00 -16.07 11.07
N MET A 28 -10.14 -16.76 10.91
CA MET A 28 -11.31 -16.60 11.77
C MET A 28 -11.16 -17.24 13.16
N GLU A 29 -10.39 -18.33 13.30
CA GLU A 29 -10.19 -18.99 14.60
C GLU A 29 -9.29 -18.18 15.57
N LYS A 30 -8.58 -17.16 15.07
CA LYS A 30 -7.62 -16.38 15.87
C LYS A 30 -8.23 -15.18 16.60
N GLU A 31 -9.42 -14.73 16.21
CA GLU A 31 -10.08 -13.56 16.85
C GLU A 31 -10.97 -13.90 18.06
N GLN A 32 -11.25 -15.18 18.34
CA GLN A 32 -12.21 -15.57 19.39
C GLN A 32 -11.64 -16.19 20.69
N LYS A 33 -10.34 -16.04 21.00
CA LYS A 33 -9.82 -16.44 22.33
C LYS A 33 -9.33 -15.26 23.14
N GLU A 34 -10.17 -14.83 24.08
CA GLU A 34 -9.78 -14.02 25.23
C GLU A 34 -8.54 -14.60 25.93
N ARG A 35 -7.64 -13.69 26.33
CA ARG A 35 -6.32 -13.95 26.89
C ARG A 35 -6.33 -14.91 28.09
N PRO A 36 -5.29 -15.76 28.21
CA PRO A 36 -4.64 -15.97 29.48
C PRO A 36 -3.21 -15.45 29.43
N VAL A 37 -2.86 -14.64 30.44
CA VAL A 37 -1.48 -14.30 30.79
C VAL A 37 -0.75 -15.60 31.13
N LEU A 38 0.09 -16.09 30.21
CA LEU A 38 1.07 -17.14 30.51
C LEU A 38 2.47 -16.65 30.13
N LYS A 39 3.26 -16.34 31.16
CA LYS A 39 4.71 -16.17 31.04
C LYS A 39 5.30 -17.46 30.47
N VAL A 40 5.76 -17.43 29.22
CA VAL A 40 6.76 -18.38 28.73
C VAL A 40 7.95 -17.56 28.29
N VAL A 41 8.96 -17.55 29.16
CA VAL A 41 10.31 -17.08 28.86
C VAL A 41 10.86 -18.02 27.78
N VAL A 42 11.05 -17.50 26.57
CA VAL A 42 12.04 -18.06 25.64
C VAL A 42 12.96 -16.91 25.25
N SER A 43 13.99 -16.75 26.07
CA SER A 43 15.16 -15.95 25.74
C SER A 43 15.83 -16.55 24.50
N PHE A 44 15.87 -15.82 23.38
CA PHE A 44 16.89 -16.04 22.34
C PHE A 44 17.89 -14.88 22.34
N ALA A 45 18.52 -14.70 23.49
CA ALA A 45 19.90 -14.24 23.52
C ALA A 45 20.79 -15.43 23.14
N THR A 46 20.96 -15.70 21.83
CA THR A 46 22.13 -16.38 21.22
C THR A 46 21.87 -16.64 19.74
N VAL A 47 22.33 -15.74 18.87
CA VAL A 47 23.17 -16.12 17.71
C VAL A 47 24.25 -15.04 17.56
N ALA A 48 25.09 -14.94 18.58
CA ALA A 48 26.46 -14.45 18.39
C ALA A 48 27.34 -15.70 18.23
N ALA A 49 28.18 -15.68 17.19
CA ALA A 49 29.33 -16.54 16.92
C ALA A 49 29.16 -17.80 16.02
N VAL A 50 29.58 -17.60 14.76
CA VAL A 50 30.49 -18.43 13.93
C VAL A 50 29.91 -19.58 13.08
N ILE A 51 29.94 -19.37 11.75
CA ILE A 51 30.60 -20.17 10.68
C ILE A 51 30.59 -19.25 9.43
N TRP A 52 31.66 -18.49 9.11
CA TRP A 52 32.77 -18.82 8.19
C TRP A 52 32.40 -19.58 6.88
N LEU A 53 32.57 -18.87 5.75
CA LEU A 53 32.81 -19.35 4.38
C LEU A 53 31.72 -20.19 3.68
N ILE A 54 30.88 -19.52 2.88
CA ILE A 54 30.61 -19.96 1.50
C ILE A 54 31.01 -18.80 0.58
N VAL A 55 32.07 -19.03 -0.17
CA VAL A 55 32.56 -18.20 -1.25
C VAL A 55 32.07 -18.84 -2.56
N PHE A 56 31.42 -18.06 -3.44
CA PHE A 56 31.76 -17.89 -4.86
C PHE A 56 30.55 -17.60 -5.75
N GLY A 57 30.47 -16.32 -6.14
CA GLY A 57 29.64 -15.85 -7.24
C GLY A 57 29.98 -14.39 -7.57
N SER A 58 31.22 -14.14 -8.02
CA SER A 58 31.72 -12.88 -8.61
C SER A 58 32.27 -11.74 -7.72
N THR A 59 33.17 -12.04 -6.77
CA THR A 59 34.14 -11.03 -6.27
C THR A 59 35.54 -11.62 -6.04
N PHE A 60 36.17 -12.15 -7.10
CA PHE A 60 37.62 -12.30 -7.12
C PHE A 60 38.27 -10.99 -7.57
N PHE A 61 38.28 -10.01 -6.66
CA PHE A 61 39.33 -9.00 -6.48
C PHE A 61 39.00 -8.30 -5.15
N THR A 62 39.36 -8.92 -4.04
CA THR A 62 39.54 -8.20 -2.78
C THR A 62 40.98 -7.67 -2.77
N PRO A 63 41.23 -6.40 -3.11
CA PRO A 63 42.38 -5.74 -2.53
C PRO A 63 42.05 -5.58 -1.04
N GLN A 64 42.70 -6.36 -0.18
CA GLN A 64 42.88 -5.94 1.22
C GLN A 64 43.62 -4.59 1.18
N GLY A 65 42.90 -3.51 1.47
CA GLY A 65 43.49 -2.18 1.54
C GLY A 65 42.49 -1.18 2.07
N ASP A 66 42.99 -0.20 2.80
CA ASP A 66 42.30 1.07 3.04
C ASP A 66 41.65 1.52 1.71
N ASN A 67 40.43 2.09 1.74
CA ASN A 67 39.64 2.58 0.58
C ASN A 67 38.74 1.54 -0.13
N ILE A 68 37.85 0.89 0.63
CA ILE A 68 36.76 0.05 0.10
C ILE A 68 35.43 0.74 0.42
N PHE A 69 34.46 0.64 -0.50
CA PHE A 69 33.09 1.09 -0.28
C PHE A 69 32.07 0.06 -0.80
N ALA A 70 30.86 0.15 -0.26
CA ALA A 70 29.68 -0.57 -0.70
C ALA A 70 28.49 0.41 -0.79
N VAL A 71 27.60 0.17 -1.73
CA VAL A 71 26.30 0.87 -1.81
C VAL A 71 25.25 -0.11 -1.33
N LYS A 72 24.43 0.31 -0.37
CA LYS A 72 23.36 -0.47 0.24
C LYS A 72 22.03 0.22 0.05
N ALA A 73 20.95 -0.56 0.05
CA ALA A 73 19.60 -0.05 0.09
C ALA A 73 18.98 -0.39 1.45
N TYR A 74 18.09 0.49 1.87
CA TYR A 74 17.36 0.38 3.12
C TYR A 74 15.89 0.65 2.87
N ALA A 75 15.03 -0.13 3.53
CA ALA A 75 13.61 0.16 3.66
C ALA A 75 13.32 0.54 5.12
N MET A 76 12.40 1.48 5.32
CA MET A 76 11.89 1.79 6.65
C MET A 76 10.77 0.81 7.02
N GLU A 77 10.88 0.17 8.17
CA GLU A 77 9.96 -0.85 8.65
C GLU A 77 9.47 -0.54 10.07
N VAL A 78 8.16 -0.72 10.28
CA VAL A 78 7.54 -0.61 11.61
C VAL A 78 7.67 -1.94 12.32
N GLN A 79 8.24 -1.92 13.51
CA GLN A 79 8.42 -3.07 14.39
C GLN A 79 7.13 -3.38 15.18
N GLU A 80 7.07 -4.56 15.80
CA GLU A 80 5.91 -4.98 16.62
C GLU A 80 5.59 -4.02 17.79
N ASP A 81 6.60 -3.30 18.29
CA ASP A 81 6.46 -2.32 19.36
C ASP A 81 6.06 -0.92 18.85
N GLY A 82 5.85 -0.77 17.54
CA GLY A 82 5.51 0.48 16.88
C GLY A 82 6.70 1.40 16.60
N SER A 83 7.94 0.96 16.87
CA SER A 83 9.14 1.73 16.51
C SER A 83 9.48 1.59 15.03
N VAL A 84 10.15 2.60 14.47
CA VAL A 84 10.63 2.61 13.09
C VAL A 84 12.11 2.22 13.05
N GLN A 85 12.48 1.27 12.17
CA GLN A 85 13.86 0.87 11.95
C GLN A 85 14.21 0.75 10.47
N LEU A 86 15.51 0.82 10.15
CA LEU A 86 16.03 0.55 8.81
C LEU A 86 16.32 -0.94 8.66
N ARG A 87 15.77 -1.55 7.62
CA ARG A 87 16.11 -2.90 7.19
C ARG A 87 16.94 -2.83 5.91
N GLU A 88 18.14 -3.42 5.95
CA GLU A 88 18.97 -3.56 4.75
C GLU A 88 18.25 -4.44 3.71
N VAL A 89 18.30 -4.01 2.45
CA VAL A 89 17.72 -4.68 1.29
C VAL A 89 18.85 -5.00 0.33
N ASP A 90 18.93 -6.27 -0.09
CA ASP A 90 19.94 -6.70 -1.06
C ASP A 90 19.52 -6.27 -2.48
N ILE A 91 20.23 -5.26 -3.00
CA ILE A 91 20.02 -4.72 -4.35
C ILE A 91 20.51 -5.70 -5.43
N ALA A 92 21.48 -6.57 -5.12
CA ALA A 92 22.16 -7.40 -6.11
C ALA A 92 21.49 -8.76 -6.33
N ASP A 93 20.86 -9.34 -5.31
CA ASP A 93 20.42 -10.74 -5.34
C ASP A 93 18.94 -10.98 -5.01
N THR A 94 18.17 -9.92 -4.79
CA THR A 94 16.70 -10.05 -4.75
C THR A 94 16.09 -9.16 -5.82
N ARG A 95 15.50 -9.76 -6.85
CA ARG A 95 14.47 -9.11 -7.66
C ARG A 95 13.20 -9.22 -6.83
N PRO A 96 12.87 -8.23 -5.99
CA PRO A 96 11.73 -8.39 -5.11
C PRO A 96 10.49 -8.57 -6.00
N GLU A 97 9.62 -9.53 -5.68
CA GLU A 97 8.39 -9.77 -6.47
C GLU A 97 7.49 -8.51 -6.49
N TYR A 98 7.70 -7.62 -5.53
CA TYR A 98 6.99 -6.36 -5.35
C TYR A 98 7.96 -5.25 -4.93
N TRP A 99 7.72 -4.03 -5.38
CA TRP A 99 8.40 -2.84 -4.86
C TRP A 99 7.38 -1.83 -4.34
N GLY A 100 7.80 -1.05 -3.34
CA GLY A 100 6.97 -0.02 -2.69
C GLY A 100 7.32 1.38 -3.19
N GLY A 101 6.35 2.30 -3.17
CA GLY A 101 6.61 3.71 -3.47
C GLY A 101 5.54 4.66 -2.96
N HIS A 102 5.86 5.95 -2.99
CA HIS A 102 4.93 7.02 -2.69
C HIS A 102 4.63 7.83 -3.93
N ILE A 103 3.37 8.20 -4.13
CA ILE A 103 2.97 9.19 -5.11
C ILE A 103 2.46 10.44 -4.38
N ASP A 104 3.18 11.53 -4.55
CA ASP A 104 2.72 12.87 -4.22
C ASP A 104 1.87 13.41 -5.38
N GLY A 105 0.56 13.55 -5.12
CA GLY A 105 -0.39 14.08 -6.08
C GLY A 105 -0.31 15.58 -6.32
N GLU A 106 0.32 16.36 -5.43
CA GLU A 106 0.54 17.80 -5.66
C GLU A 106 1.59 18.01 -6.75
N THR A 107 2.71 17.29 -6.65
CA THR A 107 3.83 17.42 -7.59
C THR A 107 3.79 16.42 -8.74
N ASN A 108 2.86 15.45 -8.69
CA ASN A 108 2.82 14.28 -9.56
C ASN A 108 4.17 13.53 -9.58
N THR A 109 4.73 13.34 -8.39
CA THR A 109 6.03 12.71 -8.22
C THR A 109 5.86 11.35 -7.58
N MET A 110 6.54 10.36 -8.13
CA MET A 110 6.70 9.05 -7.52
C MET A 110 8.10 8.96 -6.90
N TYR A 111 8.16 8.51 -5.65
CA TYR A 111 9.38 8.16 -4.95
C TYR A 111 9.41 6.64 -4.73
N VAL A 112 10.49 5.98 -5.15
CA VAL A 112 10.71 4.55 -4.86
C VAL A 112 11.04 4.42 -3.38
N GLY A 113 10.38 3.53 -2.65
CA GLY A 113 10.56 3.32 -1.20
C GLY A 113 11.86 2.62 -0.78
N LEU A 114 12.96 2.84 -1.51
CA LEU A 114 14.29 2.30 -1.24
C LEU A 114 15.26 3.47 -1.07
N GLY A 115 15.75 3.64 0.15
CA GLY A 115 16.77 4.63 0.48
C GLY A 115 18.17 4.05 0.27
N LEU A 116 18.99 4.72 -0.51
CA LEU A 116 20.38 4.34 -0.79
C LEU A 116 21.34 5.00 0.19
N ARG A 117 22.40 4.27 0.52
CA ARG A 117 23.52 4.76 1.32
C ARG A 117 24.84 4.16 0.85
N CYS A 118 25.90 4.93 1.00
CA CYS A 118 27.27 4.46 0.78
C CYS A 118 27.94 4.21 2.13
N GLU A 119 28.53 3.02 2.30
CA GLU A 119 29.30 2.65 3.50
C GLU A 119 30.71 2.26 3.11
N GLY A 120 31.69 2.58 3.95
CA GLY A 120 33.08 2.23 3.68
C GLY A 120 34.06 2.93 4.61
N GLU A 121 35.34 2.71 4.35
CA GLU A 121 36.43 3.31 5.12
C GLU A 121 37.16 4.40 4.32
N ASN A 122 37.56 5.48 5.00
CA ASN A 122 38.31 6.61 4.44
C ASN A 122 37.59 7.35 3.30
N ILE A 123 36.25 7.32 3.28
CA ILE A 123 35.44 8.10 2.35
C ILE A 123 35.62 9.59 2.69
N GLY A 124 35.96 10.39 1.68
CA GLY A 124 35.96 11.85 1.78
C GLY A 124 34.66 12.45 1.25
N SER A 125 34.18 11.94 0.11
CA SER A 125 32.88 12.28 -0.45
C SER A 125 32.34 11.17 -1.35
N VAL A 126 31.03 11.18 -1.56
CA VAL A 126 30.30 10.27 -2.45
C VAL A 126 29.39 11.09 -3.33
N GLU A 127 29.54 10.95 -4.64
CA GLU A 127 28.65 11.52 -5.65
C GLU A 127 27.71 10.42 -6.16
N PHE A 128 26.41 10.70 -6.12
CA PHE A 128 25.37 9.90 -6.76
C PHE A 128 24.85 10.68 -7.97
N SER A 129 24.69 10.01 -9.10
CA SER A 129 24.08 10.58 -10.31
C SER A 129 23.18 9.56 -11.01
N THR A 130 22.18 10.05 -11.75
CA THR A 130 21.28 9.19 -12.54
C THR A 130 20.96 9.86 -13.89
N ASP A 131 20.76 9.04 -14.92
CA ASP A 131 20.41 9.49 -16.27
C ASP A 131 18.93 9.91 -16.40
N SER A 132 18.08 9.42 -15.49
CA SER A 132 16.63 9.67 -15.50
C SER A 132 16.09 9.80 -14.09
N GLY A 133 15.14 10.72 -13.89
CA GLY A 133 14.61 11.01 -12.57
C GLY A 133 15.54 11.92 -11.78
N PHE A 134 15.44 11.86 -10.46
CA PHE A 134 16.20 12.68 -9.53
C PHE A 134 16.34 11.98 -8.17
N PHE A 135 17.18 12.54 -7.30
CA PHE A 135 17.30 12.11 -5.91
C PHE A 135 16.53 13.03 -4.98
N ALA A 136 16.02 12.44 -3.91
CA ALA A 136 15.49 13.13 -2.76
C ALA A 136 16.15 12.64 -1.48
N GLU A 137 16.47 13.57 -0.60
CA GLU A 137 17.03 13.27 0.71
C GLU A 137 15.94 13.08 1.75
N GLN A 138 16.17 12.12 2.64
CA GLN A 138 15.42 12.01 3.88
C GLN A 138 16.38 11.90 5.05
N TYR A 139 16.23 12.78 6.04
CA TYR A 139 17.04 12.77 7.25
C TYR A 139 16.63 11.61 8.18
N ILE A 140 17.60 10.80 8.62
CA ILE A 140 17.36 9.61 9.45
C ILE A 140 17.84 9.74 10.90
N GLY A 141 18.36 10.89 11.31
CA GLY A 141 18.84 11.10 12.69
C GLY A 141 17.76 10.98 13.78
N ASN A 142 16.48 11.10 13.41
CA ASN A 142 15.33 11.05 14.32
C ASN A 142 14.33 9.93 14.00
N LEU A 143 14.77 8.80 13.42
CA LEU A 143 13.86 7.67 13.11
C LEU A 143 13.01 7.23 14.32
N ALA A 144 13.55 7.31 15.53
CA ALA A 144 12.84 6.98 16.77
C ALA A 144 11.71 7.95 17.15
N ASP A 145 11.73 9.18 16.61
CA ASP A 145 10.72 10.21 16.85
C ASP A 145 9.65 10.24 15.74
N ILE A 146 9.78 9.39 14.71
CA ILE A 146 8.74 9.23 13.69
C ILE A 146 7.48 8.70 14.37
N SER A 147 6.45 9.54 14.41
CA SER A 147 5.12 9.14 14.87
C SER A 147 4.54 8.15 13.87
N THR A 148 4.29 6.90 14.26
CA THR A 148 3.54 5.95 13.42
C THR A 148 2.06 6.33 13.27
N ILE A 149 1.57 7.28 14.08
CA ILE A 149 0.23 7.83 13.95
C ILE A 149 0.20 8.77 12.74
N GLY A 150 -0.55 8.40 11.72
CA GLY A 150 -0.75 9.21 10.52
C GLY A 150 0.30 9.03 9.44
N VAL A 151 1.38 8.27 9.68
CA VAL A 151 2.33 7.89 8.63
C VAL A 151 1.63 6.90 7.71
N PRO A 152 1.53 7.18 6.41
CA PRO A 152 0.87 6.25 5.54
C PRO A 152 1.80 5.07 5.28
N THR A 153 1.26 3.88 5.56
CA THR A 153 1.97 2.61 5.49
C THR A 153 1.47 1.82 4.30
N LEU A 154 2.38 1.14 3.61
CA LEU A 154 2.03 0.17 2.58
C LEU A 154 2.32 -1.24 3.08
N TYR A 155 1.40 -2.16 2.81
CA TYR A 155 1.65 -3.57 3.03
C TYR A 155 2.03 -4.22 1.71
N VAL A 156 3.20 -4.84 1.67
CA VAL A 156 3.81 -5.36 0.44
C VAL A 156 4.15 -6.84 0.59
N GLY A 157 3.93 -7.61 -0.48
CA GLY A 157 4.29 -9.02 -0.56
C GLY A 157 3.35 -9.98 0.19
N PRO A 158 3.59 -11.30 0.05
CA PRO A 158 2.72 -12.35 0.60
C PRO A 158 2.69 -12.39 2.14
N ASP A 159 3.72 -11.84 2.78
CA ASP A 159 3.81 -11.75 4.24
C ASP A 159 3.17 -10.46 4.80
N ASN A 160 2.57 -9.63 3.93
CA ASN A 160 1.93 -8.36 4.30
C ASN A 160 2.89 -7.45 5.08
N GLN A 161 4.09 -7.24 4.52
CA GLN A 161 5.15 -6.48 5.19
C GLN A 161 4.84 -4.98 5.16
N MET A 162 4.84 -4.34 6.33
CA MET A 162 4.60 -2.90 6.45
C MET A 162 5.86 -2.11 6.08
N VAL A 163 5.84 -1.44 4.94
CA VAL A 163 6.87 -0.51 4.48
C VAL A 163 6.34 0.90 4.65
N MET A 164 7.11 1.74 5.33
CA MET A 164 6.84 3.17 5.35
C MET A 164 7.50 3.83 4.14
N PHE A 165 6.77 4.75 3.53
CA PHE A 165 7.36 5.70 2.62
C PHE A 165 7.51 7.03 3.36
N GLY A 166 8.62 7.71 3.11
CA GLY A 166 8.86 9.01 3.73
C GLY A 166 7.77 10.02 3.34
N GLU A 167 7.31 10.77 4.31
CA GLU A 167 6.79 12.12 4.08
C GLU A 167 7.97 13.07 4.37
N ASP A 168 8.06 14.22 3.70
CA ASP A 168 9.16 15.19 3.79
C ASP A 168 10.46 14.81 3.05
N PHE A 169 10.34 14.64 1.73
CA PHE A 169 11.48 14.55 0.83
C PHE A 169 12.00 15.93 0.44
N ASP A 170 13.31 16.13 0.51
CA ASP A 170 13.98 17.29 -0.09
C ASP A 170 14.56 16.89 -1.45
N ASP A 171 13.96 17.38 -2.54
CA ASP A 171 14.42 17.11 -3.90
C ASP A 171 15.79 17.79 -4.15
N VAL A 172 16.82 16.98 -4.43
CA VAL A 172 18.21 17.45 -4.63
C VAL A 172 18.71 17.35 -6.08
N GLY A 173 17.85 16.91 -6.99
CA GLY A 173 18.11 16.86 -8.43
C GLY A 173 18.80 15.56 -8.88
N SER A 174 19.24 15.50 -10.14
CA SER A 174 19.79 14.28 -10.76
C SER A 174 21.23 13.95 -10.35
N THR A 175 21.86 14.80 -9.54
CA THR A 175 23.22 14.60 -9.04
C THR A 175 23.36 15.25 -7.68
N ILE A 176 23.90 14.50 -6.72
CA ILE A 176 24.22 14.98 -5.37
C ILE A 176 25.58 14.49 -4.94
N THR A 177 26.32 15.32 -4.20
CA THR A 177 27.55 14.94 -3.52
C THR A 177 27.35 15.05 -2.02
N LEU A 178 27.47 13.92 -1.32
CA LEU A 178 27.51 13.83 0.14
C LEU A 178 28.96 13.81 0.60
N ASP A 179 29.29 14.56 1.64
CA ASP A 179 30.61 14.51 2.27
C ASP A 179 30.65 13.48 3.41
N ALA A 180 31.82 13.27 3.99
CA ALA A 180 32.01 12.33 5.08
C ALA A 180 31.19 12.65 6.34
N GLU A 181 30.72 13.90 6.52
CA GLU A 181 29.92 14.30 7.67
C GLU A 181 28.44 14.00 7.45
N THR A 182 27.97 14.07 6.20
CA THR A 182 26.55 13.94 5.83
C THR A 182 26.17 12.57 5.25
N VAL A 183 27.13 11.78 4.77
CA VAL A 183 26.87 10.46 4.14
C VAL A 183 26.12 9.47 5.04
N ASP A 184 26.21 9.66 6.36
CA ASP A 184 25.62 8.78 7.36
C ASP A 184 24.25 9.25 7.90
N ASP A 185 23.90 10.51 7.64
CA ASP A 185 22.73 11.20 8.23
C ASP A 185 21.47 11.10 7.37
N TYR A 186 21.62 10.71 6.10
CA TYR A 186 20.55 10.71 5.11
C TYR A 186 20.40 9.38 4.40
N LEU A 187 19.17 9.10 3.96
CA LEU A 187 18.87 8.14 2.92
C LEU A 187 18.57 8.88 1.62
N LEU A 188 19.10 8.38 0.51
CA LEU A 188 18.84 8.91 -0.82
C LEU A 188 17.79 8.06 -1.53
N PHE A 189 16.63 8.66 -1.78
CA PHE A 189 15.54 8.04 -2.52
C PHE A 189 15.61 8.49 -3.98
N TRP A 190 15.23 7.60 -4.89
CA TRP A 190 15.05 7.96 -6.29
C TRP A 190 13.60 8.36 -6.55
N GLY A 191 13.41 9.46 -7.27
CA GLY A 191 12.12 9.97 -7.68
C GLY A 191 12.01 10.25 -9.17
N THR A 192 10.77 10.24 -9.67
CA THR A 192 10.43 10.70 -11.02
C THR A 192 9.08 11.37 -11.03
N HIS A 193 8.91 12.38 -11.89
CA HIS A 193 7.59 12.81 -12.28
C HIS A 193 6.94 11.71 -13.12
N TYR A 194 5.73 11.29 -12.77
CA TYR A 194 5.01 10.30 -13.57
C TYR A 194 4.13 10.98 -14.61
N VAL A 195 4.03 10.36 -15.78
CA VAL A 195 3.24 10.86 -16.90
C VAL A 195 2.14 9.84 -17.19
N GLY A 196 0.89 10.26 -16.98
CA GLY A 196 -0.29 9.39 -17.06
C GLY A 196 -1.13 9.54 -15.79
N GLY A 197 -2.46 9.57 -15.92
CA GLY A 197 -3.34 9.67 -14.76
C GLY A 197 -3.17 8.48 -13.80
N LEU A 198 -3.68 8.63 -12.57
CA LEU A 198 -3.57 7.64 -11.49
C LEU A 198 -4.05 6.24 -11.84
N GLU A 199 -4.92 6.11 -12.84
CA GLU A 199 -5.43 4.82 -13.29
C GLU A 199 -4.34 3.95 -13.93
N TYR A 200 -3.32 4.56 -14.55
CA TYR A 200 -2.24 3.86 -15.26
C TYR A 200 -0.93 4.66 -15.20
N PRO A 201 -0.30 4.81 -14.03
CA PRO A 201 1.00 5.45 -13.95
C PRO A 201 2.05 4.61 -14.68
N SER A 202 2.90 5.26 -15.48
CA SER A 202 4.00 4.62 -16.20
C SER A 202 5.33 4.96 -15.55
N PHE A 203 6.08 3.94 -15.16
CA PHE A 203 7.41 4.06 -14.56
C PHE A 203 8.45 3.33 -15.42
N PRO A 204 9.74 3.70 -15.33
CA PRO A 204 10.80 2.91 -15.98
C PRO A 204 10.86 1.50 -15.36
N GLU A 205 11.18 0.49 -16.17
CA GLU A 205 11.38 -0.89 -15.68
C GLU A 205 12.68 -1.04 -14.89
N GLU A 206 13.65 -0.15 -15.11
CA GLU A 206 14.97 -0.20 -14.49
C GLU A 206 15.51 1.22 -14.28
N ILE A 207 16.21 1.43 -13.17
CA ILE A 207 16.90 2.67 -12.86
C ILE A 207 18.40 2.36 -12.68
N THR A 208 19.26 3.12 -13.34
CA THR A 208 20.70 3.07 -13.14
C THR A 208 21.16 4.30 -12.36
N ILE A 209 21.96 4.05 -11.33
CA ILE A 209 22.55 5.04 -10.45
C ILE A 209 24.05 4.87 -10.47
N HIS A 210 24.75 5.92 -10.89
CA HIS A 210 26.20 5.96 -10.94
C HIS A 210 26.72 6.53 -9.62
N VAL A 211 27.55 5.76 -8.93
CA VAL A 211 28.13 6.13 -7.64
C VAL A 211 29.63 6.31 -7.80
N LYS A 212 30.12 7.48 -7.40
CA LYS A 212 31.54 7.83 -7.43
C LYS A 212 32.01 8.23 -6.05
N VAL A 213 32.99 7.51 -5.51
CA VAL A 213 33.58 7.77 -4.21
C VAL A 213 34.94 8.43 -4.38
N ALA A 214 35.17 9.53 -3.69
CA ALA A 214 36.50 10.11 -3.49
C ALA A 214 36.96 9.80 -2.06
N PHE A 215 38.09 9.13 -1.94
CA PHE A 215 38.69 8.80 -0.65
C PHE A 215 39.57 9.94 -0.14
N ILE A 216 39.78 10.01 1.17
CA ILE A 216 40.60 11.05 1.84
C ILE A 216 42.03 11.10 1.28
N ASN A 217 42.56 9.98 0.78
CA ASN A 217 43.88 9.91 0.17
C ASN A 217 43.95 10.43 -1.28
N GLY A 218 42.84 10.95 -1.83
CA GLY A 218 42.73 11.49 -3.17
C GLY A 218 42.49 10.47 -4.29
N LYS A 219 42.36 9.17 -3.97
CA LYS A 219 41.92 8.16 -4.95
C LYS A 219 40.41 8.24 -5.16
N THR A 220 39.96 7.78 -6.32
CA THR A 220 38.53 7.64 -6.63
C THR A 220 38.18 6.20 -7.03
N ALA A 221 36.93 5.81 -6.79
CA ALA A 221 36.36 4.57 -7.28
C ALA A 221 34.92 4.81 -7.75
N GLU A 222 34.45 4.01 -8.70
CA GLU A 222 33.14 4.15 -9.34
C GLU A 222 32.42 2.80 -9.37
N LYS A 223 31.10 2.82 -9.22
CA LYS A 223 30.23 1.64 -9.31
C LYS A 223 28.85 2.06 -9.79
N ASP A 224 28.27 1.25 -10.67
CA ASP A 224 26.87 1.37 -11.06
C ASP A 224 26.00 0.48 -10.17
N VAL A 225 24.85 1.01 -9.79
CA VAL A 225 23.81 0.34 -9.02
C VAL A 225 22.53 0.37 -9.85
N THR A 226 21.92 -0.79 -10.01
CA THR A 226 20.70 -0.95 -10.80
C THR A 226 19.55 -1.34 -9.88
N ILE A 227 18.42 -0.62 -9.99
CA ILE A 227 17.17 -0.94 -9.29
C ILE A 227 16.17 -1.48 -10.31
N ASP A 228 15.75 -2.73 -10.14
CA ASP A 228 14.74 -3.40 -10.99
C ASP A 228 13.33 -3.04 -10.51
N LEU A 229 12.61 -2.27 -11.33
CA LEU A 229 11.20 -1.89 -11.13
C LEU A 229 10.24 -2.65 -12.07
N SER A 230 10.72 -3.65 -12.82
CA SER A 230 9.91 -4.41 -13.79
C SER A 230 8.82 -5.29 -13.15
N LYS A 231 8.86 -5.42 -11.82
CA LYS A 231 7.90 -6.18 -11.01
C LYS A 231 6.72 -5.32 -10.55
N THR A 232 5.80 -5.91 -9.81
CA THR A 232 4.58 -5.23 -9.39
C THR A 232 4.88 -4.12 -8.40
N GLY A 233 4.61 -2.87 -8.79
CA GLY A 233 4.67 -1.71 -7.90
C GLY A 233 3.42 -1.60 -7.05
N VAL A 234 3.60 -1.44 -5.74
CA VAL A 234 2.56 -1.06 -4.78
C VAL A 234 2.89 0.35 -4.32
N TYR A 235 1.97 1.28 -4.48
CA TYR A 235 2.20 2.67 -4.13
C TYR A 235 1.04 3.26 -3.33
N ALA A 236 1.40 4.15 -2.42
CA ALA A 236 0.43 4.96 -1.70
C ALA A 236 0.29 6.29 -2.43
N TYR A 237 -0.94 6.77 -2.50
CA TYR A 237 -1.26 8.02 -3.17
C TYR A 237 -1.72 9.06 -2.17
N ALA A 238 -0.98 10.17 -2.06
CA ALA A 238 -1.44 11.37 -1.39
C ALA A 238 -2.13 12.27 -2.42
N PRO A 239 -3.48 12.39 -2.39
CA PRO A 239 -4.19 13.24 -3.34
C PRO A 239 -3.83 14.71 -3.13
N SER A 240 -3.73 15.47 -4.22
CA SER A 240 -3.63 16.93 -4.15
C SER A 240 -4.90 17.55 -3.56
N GLU A 241 -4.84 18.80 -3.09
CA GLU A 241 -6.01 19.55 -2.60
C GLU A 241 -7.10 19.68 -3.68
N GLU A 242 -6.71 19.82 -4.96
CA GLU A 242 -7.67 19.80 -6.07
C GLU A 242 -8.34 18.42 -6.19
N GLN A 243 -7.56 17.34 -6.10
CA GLN A 243 -8.11 15.98 -6.17
C GLN A 243 -8.95 15.64 -4.93
N LYS A 244 -8.57 16.12 -3.74
CA LYS A 244 -9.37 16.02 -2.51
C LYS A 244 -10.70 16.74 -2.66
N ALA A 245 -10.69 17.97 -3.18
CA ALA A 245 -11.90 18.74 -3.44
C ALA A 245 -12.79 18.06 -4.48
N LYS A 246 -12.21 17.50 -5.55
CA LYS A 246 -12.92 16.71 -6.56
C LYS A 246 -13.51 15.44 -5.94
N ASN A 247 -12.73 14.66 -5.20
CA ASN A 247 -13.20 13.44 -4.52
C ASN A 247 -14.32 13.74 -3.54
N GLN A 248 -14.23 14.83 -2.77
CA GLN A 248 -15.30 15.27 -1.88
C GLN A 248 -16.56 15.62 -2.67
N LYS A 249 -16.42 16.38 -3.76
CA LYS A 249 -17.55 16.74 -4.62
C LYS A 249 -18.20 15.50 -5.25
N ASP A 250 -17.40 14.57 -5.74
CA ASP A 250 -17.85 13.31 -6.34
C ASP A 250 -18.55 12.44 -5.28
N TYR A 251 -18.00 12.39 -4.06
CA TYR A 251 -18.62 11.71 -2.91
C TYR A 251 -19.96 12.34 -2.51
N GLU A 252 -20.04 13.68 -2.41
CA GLU A 252 -21.30 14.37 -2.10
C GLU A 252 -22.33 14.18 -3.23
N ALA A 253 -21.91 14.21 -4.49
CA ALA A 253 -22.79 13.92 -5.62
C ALA A 253 -23.30 12.47 -5.60
N TYR A 254 -22.42 11.51 -5.28
CA TYR A 254 -22.80 10.11 -5.11
C TYR A 254 -23.76 9.91 -3.94
N LYS A 255 -23.52 10.57 -2.80
CA LYS A 255 -24.40 10.56 -1.64
C LYS A 255 -25.77 11.15 -1.96
N GLN A 256 -25.81 12.27 -2.70
CA GLN A 256 -27.07 12.86 -3.18
C GLN A 256 -27.81 11.93 -4.13
N LEU A 257 -27.11 11.27 -5.06
CA LEU A 257 -27.69 10.27 -5.96
C LEU A 257 -28.33 9.14 -5.14
N LEU A 258 -27.61 8.55 -4.20
CA LEU A 258 -28.10 7.49 -3.32
C LEU A 258 -29.37 7.91 -2.57
N GLN A 259 -29.41 9.13 -2.03
CA GLN A 259 -30.56 9.66 -1.30
C GLN A 259 -31.74 9.99 -2.22
N SER A 260 -31.49 10.32 -3.49
CA SER A 260 -32.54 10.68 -4.44
C SER A 260 -33.34 9.48 -4.96
N ILE A 261 -32.78 8.27 -4.89
CA ILE A 261 -33.41 7.05 -5.41
C ILE A 261 -34.56 6.63 -4.47
N PRO A 262 -35.81 6.60 -4.96
CA PRO A 262 -36.97 6.25 -4.14
C PRO A 262 -37.03 4.73 -3.93
N LEU A 263 -36.82 4.28 -2.68
CA LEU A 263 -36.76 2.85 -2.32
C LEU A 263 -38.07 2.10 -2.59
N ASP A 264 -39.22 2.80 -2.59
CA ASP A 264 -40.54 2.23 -2.93
C ASP A 264 -40.67 1.84 -4.42
N LYS A 265 -39.77 2.34 -5.27
CA LYS A 265 -39.64 1.92 -6.68
C LYS A 265 -38.55 0.87 -6.90
N CYS A 266 -37.89 0.44 -5.84
CA CYS A 266 -36.87 -0.60 -5.86
C CYS A 266 -37.45 -1.92 -5.36
N GLU A 267 -36.80 -3.03 -5.71
CA GLU A 267 -37.19 -4.36 -5.25
C GLU A 267 -36.25 -4.79 -4.11
N VAL A 268 -36.80 -5.12 -2.94
CA VAL A 268 -36.00 -5.73 -1.86
C VAL A 268 -35.61 -7.13 -2.28
N VAL A 269 -34.31 -7.44 -2.21
CA VAL A 269 -33.82 -8.80 -2.41
C VAL A 269 -34.16 -9.60 -1.14
N SER A 270 -35.15 -10.48 -1.23
CA SER A 270 -35.75 -11.14 -0.06
C SER A 270 -34.74 -11.84 0.85
N ASP A 271 -33.75 -12.49 0.26
CA ASP A 271 -32.78 -13.33 0.97
C ASP A 271 -31.64 -12.49 1.58
N SER A 272 -31.64 -11.17 1.34
CA SER A 272 -30.68 -10.22 1.93
C SER A 272 -31.11 -9.69 3.29
N VAL A 273 -32.38 -9.86 3.68
CA VAL A 273 -32.92 -9.26 4.90
C VAL A 273 -32.36 -9.95 6.14
N GLN A 274 -31.62 -9.21 6.97
CA GLN A 274 -30.96 -9.73 8.17
C GLN A 274 -31.26 -8.83 9.37
N ALA A 275 -31.68 -9.42 10.49
CA ALA A 275 -31.76 -8.73 11.77
C ALA A 275 -30.38 -8.65 12.40
N LEU A 276 -29.99 -7.47 12.88
CA LEU A 276 -28.66 -7.14 13.34
C LEU A 276 -28.73 -6.37 14.67
N THR A 277 -27.66 -6.48 15.45
CA THR A 277 -27.43 -5.76 16.70
C THR A 277 -26.04 -5.13 16.70
N TYR A 278 -25.75 -4.32 17.73
CA TYR A 278 -24.43 -3.72 17.90
C TYR A 278 -23.34 -4.82 17.98
N GLY A 279 -22.28 -4.65 17.18
CA GLY A 279 -21.18 -5.60 17.07
C GLY A 279 -21.39 -6.67 15.98
N ASP A 280 -22.59 -6.78 15.40
CA ASP A 280 -22.80 -7.63 14.22
C ASP A 280 -22.24 -6.98 12.96
N THR A 281 -22.04 -7.79 11.93
CA THR A 281 -21.68 -7.33 10.59
C THR A 281 -22.75 -7.76 9.60
N TYR A 282 -23.26 -6.80 8.83
CA TYR A 282 -24.08 -7.11 7.67
C TYR A 282 -23.20 -7.58 6.52
N GLU A 283 -23.47 -8.77 6.00
CA GLU A 283 -22.81 -9.30 4.81
C GLU A 283 -23.82 -9.90 3.84
N TYR A 284 -23.77 -9.49 2.57
CA TYR A 284 -24.60 -10.08 1.52
C TYR A 284 -23.91 -10.08 0.16
N HIS A 285 -23.89 -11.24 -0.50
CA HIS A 285 -23.32 -11.40 -1.84
C HIS A 285 -24.38 -11.18 -2.93
N MET A 286 -24.18 -10.19 -3.79
CA MET A 286 -25.10 -9.80 -4.87
C MET A 286 -24.88 -10.63 -6.15
N GLY A 287 -24.77 -11.96 -6.01
CA GLY A 287 -24.63 -12.92 -7.10
C GLY A 287 -23.26 -12.98 -7.80
N ASP A 288 -22.52 -11.87 -7.82
CA ASP A 288 -21.10 -11.81 -8.21
C ASP A 288 -20.23 -11.80 -6.93
N PRO A 289 -19.20 -12.67 -6.79
CA PRO A 289 -18.27 -12.66 -5.66
C PRO A 289 -17.60 -11.30 -5.40
N LEU A 290 -17.41 -10.49 -6.44
CA LEU A 290 -16.85 -9.14 -6.33
C LEU A 290 -17.89 -8.08 -5.94
N SER A 291 -19.18 -8.42 -5.97
CA SER A 291 -20.29 -7.57 -5.53
C SER A 291 -20.79 -8.02 -4.17
N THR A 292 -19.98 -7.80 -3.13
CA THR A 292 -20.35 -8.10 -1.75
C THR A 292 -20.64 -6.81 -1.00
N SER A 293 -21.76 -6.77 -0.29
CA SER A 293 -22.01 -5.73 0.70
C SER A 293 -21.45 -6.19 2.04
N TYR A 294 -20.66 -5.34 2.68
CA TYR A 294 -20.05 -5.58 3.98
C TYR A 294 -20.20 -4.30 4.81
N SER A 295 -20.87 -4.38 5.96
CA SER A 295 -21.14 -3.21 6.80
C SER A 295 -21.19 -3.58 8.28
N PRO A 296 -20.14 -3.30 9.07
CA PRO A 296 -20.14 -3.54 10.50
C PRO A 296 -21.07 -2.57 11.23
N ILE A 297 -21.84 -3.07 12.19
CA ILE A 297 -22.70 -2.28 13.07
C ILE A 297 -21.85 -1.75 14.24
N MET A 298 -21.19 -0.63 13.99
CA MET A 298 -20.24 -0.01 14.93
C MET A 298 -20.92 1.05 15.81
N GLU A 299 -20.16 1.62 16.75
CA GLU A 299 -20.65 2.63 17.70
C GLU A 299 -21.23 3.85 16.99
N GLU A 300 -20.65 4.25 15.86
CA GLU A 300 -21.12 5.35 15.02
C GLU A 300 -22.56 5.14 14.55
N MET A 301 -22.95 3.91 14.20
CA MET A 301 -24.33 3.57 13.82
C MET A 301 -25.34 3.66 14.97
N MET A 302 -24.89 3.89 16.21
CA MET A 302 -25.81 4.19 17.30
C MET A 302 -26.27 5.65 17.26
N ASP A 303 -25.54 6.52 16.57
CA ASP A 303 -25.91 7.92 16.38
C ASP A 303 -27.11 8.04 15.43
N THR A 304 -28.21 8.58 15.94
CA THR A 304 -29.42 8.86 15.14
C THR A 304 -29.16 9.81 13.98
N ALA A 305 -28.12 10.65 14.04
CA ALA A 305 -27.79 11.61 12.99
C ALA A 305 -27.34 10.95 11.67
N LEU A 306 -26.93 9.67 11.70
CA LEU A 306 -26.57 8.93 10.50
C LEU A 306 -27.78 8.46 9.70
N PHE A 307 -28.96 8.38 10.32
CA PHE A 307 -30.18 7.89 9.68
C PHE A 307 -31.05 9.04 9.20
N ASP A 308 -31.76 8.82 8.09
CA ASP A 308 -32.79 9.77 7.66
C ASP A 308 -34.03 9.74 8.58
N GLU A 309 -35.02 10.59 8.29
CA GLU A 309 -36.24 10.70 9.09
C GLU A 309 -37.06 9.40 9.21
N ASN A 310 -36.81 8.42 8.33
CA ASN A 310 -37.44 7.12 8.35
C ASN A 310 -36.56 6.05 9.04
N GLY A 311 -35.44 6.45 9.65
CA GLY A 311 -34.51 5.51 10.27
C GLY A 311 -33.68 4.74 9.25
N ILE A 312 -33.48 5.28 8.04
CA ILE A 312 -32.76 4.61 6.95
C ILE A 312 -31.35 5.18 6.79
N PHE A 313 -30.34 4.31 6.81
CA PHE A 313 -28.98 4.59 6.41
C PHE A 313 -28.68 3.84 5.10
N ARG A 314 -28.24 4.57 4.07
CA ARG A 314 -27.96 4.00 2.74
C ARG A 314 -26.46 3.88 2.52
N ILE A 315 -26.03 2.70 2.10
CA ILE A 315 -24.66 2.36 1.75
C ILE A 315 -24.69 1.97 0.27
N GLY A 316 -24.08 2.80 -0.57
CA GLY A 316 -24.00 2.52 -1.99
C GLY A 316 -22.99 1.44 -2.27
N SER A 317 -23.39 0.38 -2.99
CA SER A 317 -22.51 -0.74 -3.31
C SER A 317 -22.32 -0.93 -4.82
N ASN A 318 -23.31 -0.59 -5.67
CA ASN A 318 -23.15 -0.67 -7.13
C ASN A 318 -24.26 0.10 -7.87
N LEU A 319 -23.98 1.28 -8.45
CA LEU A 319 -24.95 2.04 -9.26
C LEU A 319 -24.36 2.34 -10.65
N PRO A 320 -24.53 1.43 -11.62
CA PRO A 320 -23.92 1.56 -12.94
C PRO A 320 -24.60 2.64 -13.78
N ASP A 321 -23.82 3.33 -14.61
CA ASP A 321 -24.26 4.41 -15.51
C ASP A 321 -24.59 3.94 -16.94
N ASP A 322 -24.48 2.63 -17.19
CA ASP A 322 -24.73 1.98 -18.49
C ASP A 322 -26.19 1.54 -18.69
N GLY A 323 -27.05 1.77 -17.69
CA GLY A 323 -28.46 1.41 -17.69
C GLY A 323 -28.75 -0.03 -17.27
N SER A 324 -27.75 -0.78 -16.79
CA SER A 324 -27.97 -2.04 -16.08
C SER A 324 -28.54 -1.81 -14.68
N ASP A 325 -29.14 -2.85 -14.10
CA ASP A 325 -29.67 -2.78 -12.75
C ASP A 325 -28.53 -2.66 -11.73
N GLY A 326 -28.73 -1.81 -10.72
CA GLY A 326 -27.80 -1.60 -9.61
C GLY A 326 -28.34 -2.14 -8.29
N TYR A 327 -27.59 -1.88 -7.22
CA TYR A 327 -27.90 -2.28 -5.86
C TYR A 327 -27.57 -1.17 -4.86
N ILE A 328 -28.47 -0.98 -3.89
CA ILE A 328 -28.25 -0.14 -2.72
C ILE A 328 -28.37 -1.02 -1.49
N THR A 329 -27.36 -0.97 -0.63
CA THR A 329 -27.44 -1.55 0.70
C THR A 329 -28.11 -0.56 1.64
N VAL A 330 -28.99 -1.05 2.50
CA VAL A 330 -29.73 -0.27 3.48
C VAL A 330 -29.57 -0.90 4.85
N ILE A 331 -29.25 -0.08 5.84
CA ILE A 331 -29.39 -0.40 7.25
C ILE A 331 -30.57 0.44 7.78
N GLU A 332 -31.62 -0.24 8.21
CA GLU A 332 -32.76 0.37 8.89
C GLU A 332 -32.57 0.25 10.41
N ARG A 333 -32.82 1.34 11.14
CA ARG A 333 -32.89 1.33 12.60
C ARG A 333 -34.34 1.17 13.03
N ASN A 334 -34.61 0.06 13.69
CA ASN A 334 -35.93 -0.28 14.21
C ASN A 334 -36.24 0.55 15.48
N GLY A 335 -37.54 0.72 15.77
CA GLY A 335 -38.01 1.51 16.92
C GLY A 335 -37.61 0.94 18.30
N ASP A 336 -37.13 -0.29 18.37
CA ASP A 336 -36.60 -0.96 19.57
C ASP A 336 -35.07 -0.80 19.71
N GLY A 337 -34.41 -0.15 18.75
CA GLY A 337 -32.95 0.03 18.72
C GLY A 337 -32.19 -1.10 18.05
N ALA A 338 -32.86 -2.15 17.53
CA ALA A 338 -32.24 -3.14 16.66
C ALA A 338 -32.05 -2.60 15.23
N PHE A 339 -31.28 -3.31 14.41
CA PHE A 339 -31.02 -2.95 13.03
C PHE A 339 -31.53 -4.03 12.08
N THR A 340 -31.89 -3.62 10.87
CA THR A 340 -32.22 -4.53 9.77
C THR A 340 -31.36 -4.16 8.56
N GLY A 341 -30.50 -5.08 8.13
CA GLY A 341 -29.72 -4.96 6.90
C GLY A 341 -30.49 -5.53 5.71
N MET A 342 -30.48 -4.82 4.58
CA MET A 342 -31.20 -5.20 3.36
C MET A 342 -30.45 -4.73 2.12
N VAL A 343 -30.61 -5.43 1.00
CA VAL A 343 -30.23 -4.95 -0.33
C VAL A 343 -31.48 -4.67 -1.17
N TYR A 344 -31.51 -3.50 -1.78
CA TYR A 344 -32.49 -3.09 -2.78
C TYR A 344 -31.87 -3.20 -4.16
N LYS A 345 -32.55 -3.92 -5.06
CA LYS A 345 -32.26 -3.91 -6.48
C LYS A 345 -32.88 -2.65 -7.11
N VAL A 346 -32.04 -1.85 -7.76
CA VAL A 346 -32.40 -0.58 -8.37
C VAL A 346 -32.50 -0.77 -9.89
N PRO A 347 -33.67 -0.51 -10.51
CA PRO A 347 -33.81 -0.59 -11.95
C PRO A 347 -32.86 0.39 -12.66
N GLY A 348 -32.13 -0.05 -13.68
CA GLY A 348 -31.13 0.80 -14.36
C GLY A 348 -31.70 2.09 -14.96
N GLN A 349 -32.94 2.05 -15.44
CA GLN A 349 -33.66 3.25 -15.92
C GLN A 349 -33.84 4.30 -14.81
N LEU A 350 -34.08 3.86 -13.57
CA LEU A 350 -34.23 4.76 -12.42
C LEU A 350 -32.88 5.41 -12.07
N ILE A 351 -31.77 4.68 -12.21
CA ILE A 351 -30.42 5.22 -12.01
C ILE A 351 -30.12 6.32 -13.03
N LEU A 352 -30.35 6.03 -14.32
CA LEU A 352 -30.11 6.99 -15.42
C LEU A 352 -30.91 8.29 -15.28
N GLU A 353 -32.13 8.23 -14.75
CA GLU A 353 -32.97 9.42 -14.50
C GLU A 353 -32.41 10.37 -13.43
N HIS A 354 -31.59 9.83 -12.52
CA HIS A 354 -31.01 10.59 -11.41
C HIS A 354 -29.55 10.99 -11.67
N ILE A 355 -28.83 10.28 -12.56
CA ILE A 355 -27.49 10.69 -13.04
C ILE A 355 -27.56 11.85 -14.04
N LYS A 356 -28.62 11.96 -14.86
CA LYS A 356 -28.73 12.96 -15.95
C LYS A 356 -29.29 14.33 -15.53
N LYS A 357 -29.50 14.57 -14.24
CA LYS A 357 -29.93 15.86 -13.68
C LYS A 357 -28.73 16.58 -13.07
#